data_AF-A0A383A3J9-F1
#
_entry.id   AF-A0A383A3J9-F1
#
_cell.length_a   1.000
_cell.length_b   1.000
_cell.length_c   1.000
_cell.angle_alpha   90.00
_cell.angle_beta   90.00
_cell.angle_gamma   90.00
#
_symmetry.space_group_name_H-M   'P 1'
#
loop_
_entity.id
_entity.type
_entity.pdbx_description
1 polymer ?
#
loop_
_entity_poly.entity_id
_entity_poly.type
_entity_poly.pdbx_seq_one_letter_code
_entity_poly.pdbx_strand_id
1 'polypeptide(L)'
;MPAYLDRLARFVCDTRLEHLEPSTVNAAKSVVLDTIGAMLAGSQLPENTKLAQLAAKTGGQGPATLLGQNGSAPAVFAALSNATAGVALEMDEGNRHGGGHAAIHVIPAALAVAEERGSSGKEFLESVIAGYEVTSRIGSGTQVRKSVHSHGTWGTIGSAVVTAKLIGFDEAHTTNAINMAASMSPANTWKPCLEGATIR
;
A
#
# COMPACT_ATOMS: atom_id res chain seq x y z
N MET A 1 11.87 -11.61 -21.18
CA MET A 1 11.70 -10.60 -20.10
C MET A 1 12.91 -10.66 -19.20
N PRO A 2 13.32 -9.56 -18.56
CA PRO A 2 14.50 -9.60 -17.72
C PRO A 2 14.23 -10.47 -16.49
N ALA A 3 15.18 -11.34 -16.15
CA ALA A 3 15.05 -12.37 -15.10
C ALA A 3 14.65 -11.84 -13.71
N TYR A 4 14.74 -10.53 -13.47
CA TYR A 4 14.35 -9.92 -12.20
C TYR A 4 12.84 -9.88 -11.99
N LEU A 5 12.04 -9.64 -13.04
CA LEU A 5 10.59 -9.48 -12.88
C LEU A 5 9.93 -10.81 -12.60
N ASP A 6 10.34 -11.85 -13.34
CA ASP A 6 9.91 -13.24 -13.11
C ASP A 6 10.26 -13.69 -11.69
N ARG A 7 11.43 -13.29 -11.18
CA ARG A 7 11.85 -13.57 -9.80
C ARG A 7 10.97 -12.86 -8.77
N LEU A 8 10.58 -11.61 -9.01
CA LEU A 8 9.67 -10.88 -8.12
C LEU A 8 8.27 -11.52 -8.15
N ALA A 9 7.74 -11.85 -9.33
CA ALA A 9 6.44 -12.49 -9.47
C ALA A 9 6.41 -13.85 -8.74
N ARG A 10 7.44 -14.68 -8.93
CA ARG A 10 7.59 -15.94 -8.19
C ARG A 10 7.64 -15.72 -6.68
N PHE A 11 8.45 -14.77 -6.22
CA PHE A 11 8.52 -14.45 -4.79
C PHE A 11 7.13 -14.08 -4.22
N VAL A 12 6.35 -13.29 -4.94
CA VAL A 12 4.97 -12.95 -4.54
C VAL A 12 4.12 -14.22 -4.45
N CYS A 13 4.09 -15.04 -5.50
CA CYS A 13 3.29 -16.26 -5.54
C CYS A 13 3.69 -17.27 -4.44
N ASP A 14 4.98 -17.39 -4.13
CA ASP A 14 5.55 -18.38 -3.22
C ASP A 14 5.60 -17.95 -1.75
N THR A 15 5.45 -16.65 -1.45
CA THR A 15 5.48 -16.15 -0.06
C THR A 15 4.41 -16.85 0.78
N ARG A 16 4.81 -17.55 1.84
CA ARG A 16 3.93 -18.24 2.79
C ARG A 16 4.45 -18.04 4.20
N LEU A 17 3.57 -17.81 5.18
CA LEU A 17 4.02 -17.57 6.57
C LEU A 17 4.86 -18.72 7.13
N GLU A 18 4.52 -19.96 6.77
CA GLU A 18 5.24 -21.17 7.19
C GLU A 18 6.69 -21.25 6.71
N HIS A 19 7.06 -20.48 5.69
CA HIS A 19 8.44 -20.43 5.16
C HIS A 19 9.25 -19.27 5.74
N LEU A 20 8.66 -18.47 6.63
CA LEU A 20 9.29 -17.27 7.18
C LEU A 20 9.71 -17.49 8.63
N GLU A 21 10.79 -16.82 9.01
CA GLU A 21 11.21 -16.77 10.41
C GLU A 21 10.11 -16.12 11.28
N PRO A 22 9.87 -16.62 12.50
CA PRO A 22 8.88 -16.04 13.40
C PRO A 22 9.10 -14.53 13.67
N SER A 23 10.36 -14.09 13.67
CA SER A 23 10.73 -12.68 13.81
C SER A 23 10.21 -11.82 12.65
N THR A 24 10.27 -12.31 11.41
CA THR A 24 9.70 -11.64 10.23
C THR A 24 8.19 -11.48 10.36
N VAL A 25 7.49 -12.55 10.76
CA VAL A 25 6.04 -12.52 10.95
C VAL A 25 5.63 -11.54 12.05
N ASN A 26 6.38 -11.50 13.16
CA ASN A 26 6.12 -10.56 14.24
C ASN A 26 6.39 -9.11 13.83
N ALA A 27 7.49 -8.84 13.11
CA ALA A 27 7.78 -7.52 12.57
C ALA A 27 6.68 -7.04 11.62
N ALA A 28 6.19 -7.90 10.72
CA ALA A 28 5.09 -7.58 9.81
C ALA A 28 3.80 -7.22 10.56
N LYS A 29 3.46 -7.94 11.64
CA LYS A 29 2.32 -7.60 12.50
C LYS A 29 2.49 -6.25 13.19
N SER A 30 3.69 -5.94 13.68
CA SER A 30 3.97 -4.63 14.27
C SER A 30 3.84 -3.50 13.26
N VAL A 31 4.35 -3.68 12.04
CA VAL A 31 4.21 -2.71 10.94
C VAL A 31 2.74 -2.50 10.56
N VAL A 32 1.94 -3.57 10.50
CA VAL A 32 0.49 -3.48 10.27
C VAL A 32 -0.20 -2.68 11.37
N LEU A 33 0.10 -2.97 12.63
CA LEU A 33 -0.50 -2.28 13.77
C LEU A 33 -0.15 -0.79 13.75
N ASP A 34 1.12 -0.46 13.53
CA ASP A 34 1.62 0.91 13.42
C ASP A 34 0.92 1.68 12.29
N THR A 35 0.86 1.08 11.10
CA THR A 35 0.24 1.71 9.93
C THR A 35 -1.26 1.94 10.14
N ILE A 36 -1.98 0.99 10.77
CA ILE A 36 -3.39 1.21 11.15
C ILE A 36 -3.52 2.34 12.16
N GLY A 37 -2.61 2.45 13.12
CA GLY A 37 -2.54 3.57 14.06
C GLY A 37 -2.40 4.91 13.35
N ALA A 38 -1.48 5.02 12.39
CA ALA A 38 -1.30 6.23 11.57
C ALA A 38 -2.56 6.58 10.76
N MET A 39 -3.19 5.58 10.11
CA MET A 39 -4.45 5.77 9.38
C MET A 39 -5.58 6.26 10.29
N LEU A 40 -5.75 5.66 11.46
CA LEU A 40 -6.76 6.07 12.43
C LEU A 40 -6.51 7.49 12.93
N ALA A 41 -5.27 7.83 13.29
CA ALA A 41 -4.93 9.18 13.76
C ALA A 41 -5.21 10.24 12.68
N GLY A 42 -4.74 10.01 11.44
CA GLY A 42 -4.98 10.94 10.34
C GLY A 42 -6.43 11.00 9.88
N SER A 43 -7.23 9.95 10.08
CA SER A 43 -8.66 9.94 9.73
C SER A 43 -9.48 11.00 10.49
N GLN A 44 -8.99 11.46 11.64
CA GLN A 44 -9.65 12.46 12.48
C GLN A 44 -9.48 13.89 11.96
N LEU A 45 -8.65 14.10 10.94
CA LEU A 45 -8.53 15.41 10.29
C LEU A 45 -9.82 15.74 9.51
N PRO A 46 -10.33 16.99 9.58
CA PRO A 46 -11.57 17.38 8.89
C PRO A 46 -11.55 17.10 7.38
N GLU A 47 -10.42 17.30 6.71
CA GLU A 47 -10.21 17.00 5.30
C GLU A 47 -10.35 15.50 4.98
N ASN A 48 -9.81 14.63 5.84
CA ASN A 48 -9.87 13.18 5.65
C ASN A 48 -11.25 12.62 5.97
N THR A 49 -11.95 13.21 6.95
CA THR A 49 -13.37 12.92 7.19
C THR A 49 -14.22 13.25 5.97
N LYS A 50 -13.99 14.41 5.33
CA LYS A 50 -14.69 14.79 4.09
C LYS A 50 -14.36 13.86 2.93
N LEU A 51 -13.10 13.43 2.80
CA LEU A 51 -12.68 12.46 1.78
C LEU A 51 -13.39 11.12 1.97
N ALA A 52 -13.46 10.60 3.20
CA ALA A 52 -14.16 9.35 3.49
C ALA A 52 -15.66 9.44 3.18
N GLN A 53 -16.32 10.55 3.50
CA GLN A 53 -17.72 10.80 3.12
C GLN A 53 -17.90 10.84 1.60
N LEU A 54 -16.98 11.47 0.88
CA LEU A 54 -16.98 11.50 -0.58
C LEU A 54 -16.78 10.10 -1.16
N ALA A 55 -15.87 9.31 -0.59
CA ALA A 55 -15.60 7.92 -0.96
C ALA A 55 -16.85 7.05 -0.80
N ALA A 56 -17.54 7.12 0.35
CA ALA A 56 -18.79 6.41 0.60
C ALA A 56 -19.91 6.83 -0.37
N LYS A 57 -20.03 8.14 -0.65
CA LYS A 57 -21.07 8.68 -1.54
C LYS A 57 -20.83 8.31 -3.00
N THR A 58 -19.58 8.38 -3.46
CA THR A 58 -19.22 8.27 -4.88
C THR A 58 -18.99 6.81 -5.29
N GLY A 59 -18.38 6.00 -4.42
CA GLY A 59 -18.10 4.61 -4.71
C GLY A 59 -19.34 3.71 -4.67
N GLY A 60 -20.41 4.13 -3.99
CA GLY A 60 -21.56 3.29 -3.73
C GLY A 60 -21.29 2.29 -2.61
N GLN A 61 -22.04 1.19 -2.59
CA GLN A 61 -21.93 0.18 -1.53
C GLN A 61 -20.74 -0.74 -1.78
N GLY A 62 -19.94 -0.98 -0.74
CA GLY A 62 -18.89 -1.98 -0.74
C GLY A 62 -18.52 -2.39 0.69
N PRO A 63 -17.83 -3.53 0.87
CA PRO A 63 -17.56 -4.10 2.19
C PRO A 63 -16.32 -3.51 2.87
N ALA A 64 -15.47 -2.76 2.16
CA ALA A 64 -14.19 -2.30 2.69
C ALA A 64 -14.35 -1.10 3.62
N THR A 65 -13.74 -1.16 4.80
CA THR A 65 -13.94 -0.22 5.90
C THR A 65 -13.25 1.12 5.63
N LEU A 66 -13.95 2.22 5.90
CA LEU A 66 -13.36 3.56 6.00
C LEU A 66 -12.87 3.76 7.44
N LEU A 67 -11.56 3.62 7.67
CA LEU A 67 -11.00 3.63 9.02
C LEU A 67 -11.25 4.95 9.74
N GLY A 68 -11.67 4.85 11.01
CA GLY A 68 -12.00 5.99 11.87
C GLY A 68 -13.30 6.70 11.51
N GLN A 69 -14.10 6.12 10.60
CA GLN A 69 -15.37 6.67 10.12
C GLN A 69 -16.48 5.62 10.22
N ASN A 70 -17.72 6.08 10.32
CA ASN A 70 -18.88 5.19 10.27
C ASN A 70 -19.26 4.93 8.81
N GLY A 71 -18.66 3.91 8.19
CA GLY A 71 -19.03 3.51 6.83
C GLY A 71 -18.04 2.58 6.15
N SER A 72 -18.43 2.13 4.97
CA SER A 72 -17.62 1.33 4.07
C SER A 72 -17.80 1.80 2.63
N ALA A 73 -16.92 1.35 1.74
CA ALA A 73 -16.91 1.68 0.33
C ALA A 73 -16.36 0.48 -0.47
N PRO A 74 -16.41 0.50 -1.81
CA PRO A 74 -15.64 -0.44 -2.62
C PRO A 74 -14.13 -0.32 -2.33
N ALA A 75 -13.39 -1.41 -2.52
CA ALA A 75 -12.00 -1.51 -2.05
C ALA A 75 -11.11 -0.36 -2.54
N VAL A 76 -11.26 0.08 -3.79
CA VAL A 76 -10.46 1.18 -4.37
C VAL A 76 -10.68 2.51 -3.64
N PHE A 77 -11.90 2.80 -3.19
CA PHE A 77 -12.24 4.04 -2.49
C PHE A 77 -11.84 3.98 -1.02
N ALA A 78 -12.01 2.83 -0.38
CA ALA A 78 -11.54 2.61 0.98
C ALA A 78 -10.01 2.69 1.06
N ALA A 79 -9.30 2.06 0.12
CA ALA A 79 -7.84 2.13 0.02
C ALA A 79 -7.35 3.56 -0.18
N LEU A 80 -7.97 4.33 -1.09
CA LEU A 80 -7.64 5.74 -1.30
C LEU A 80 -7.83 6.56 -0.02
N SER A 81 -9.00 6.46 0.61
CA SER A 81 -9.31 7.22 1.83
C SER A 81 -8.38 6.87 2.98
N ASN A 82 -8.14 5.58 3.22
CA ASN A 82 -7.30 5.09 4.31
C ASN A 82 -5.82 5.43 4.07
N ALA A 83 -5.33 5.32 2.82
CA ALA A 83 -3.96 5.71 2.48
C ALA A 83 -3.72 7.21 2.67
N THR A 84 -4.65 8.06 2.20
CA THR A 84 -4.57 9.51 2.43
C THR A 84 -4.56 9.84 3.91
N ALA A 85 -5.41 9.17 4.70
CA ALA A 85 -5.41 9.34 6.16
C ALA A 85 -4.05 8.95 6.78
N GLY A 86 -3.46 7.82 6.37
CA GLY A 86 -2.24 7.32 7.00
C GLY A 86 -0.99 8.17 6.75
N VAL A 87 -0.90 8.89 5.63
CA VAL A 87 0.22 9.82 5.36
C VAL A 87 0.01 11.22 5.94
N ALA A 88 -1.22 11.59 6.33
CA ALA A 88 -1.58 12.98 6.62
C ALA A 88 -0.88 13.57 7.87
N LEU A 89 -0.34 12.72 8.74
CA LEU A 89 0.38 13.12 9.94
C LEU A 89 1.89 12.83 9.89
N GLU A 90 2.40 12.29 8.77
CA GLU A 90 3.81 11.90 8.61
C GLU A 90 4.30 10.94 9.72
N MET A 91 3.39 10.08 10.19
CA MET A 91 3.64 9.08 11.25
C MET A 91 3.86 7.67 10.70
N ASP A 92 3.72 7.47 9.39
CA ASP A 92 3.89 6.18 8.74
C ASP A 92 5.36 5.71 8.79
N GLU A 93 5.55 4.41 9.00
CA GLU A 93 6.89 3.80 9.09
C GLU A 93 7.75 4.02 7.85
N GLY A 94 9.07 3.93 8.02
CA GLY A 94 10.02 3.95 6.90
C GLY A 94 10.98 2.76 6.90
N ASN A 95 11.28 2.25 5.70
CA ASN A 95 12.36 1.30 5.46
C ASN A 95 13.63 2.05 5.03
N ARG A 96 14.61 2.13 5.93
CA ARG A 96 15.90 2.79 5.65
C ARG A 96 16.64 2.20 4.44
N HIS A 97 16.51 0.90 4.22
CA HIS A 97 17.13 0.24 3.07
C HIS A 97 16.28 0.37 1.80
N GLY A 98 14.95 0.46 1.96
CA GLY A 98 13.98 0.62 0.87
C GLY A 98 13.85 2.04 0.30
N GLY A 99 14.38 3.05 1.00
CA GLY A 99 14.37 4.44 0.53
C GLY A 99 13.01 5.15 0.63
N GLY A 100 12.12 4.70 1.53
CA GLY A 100 10.80 5.31 1.74
C GLY A 100 9.89 4.50 2.66
N HIS A 101 8.59 4.72 2.55
CA HIS A 101 7.55 4.21 3.45
C HIS A 101 6.76 3.11 2.74
N ALA A 102 7.22 1.86 2.85
CA ALA A 102 6.68 0.77 2.04
C ALA A 102 5.29 0.33 2.53
N ALA A 103 5.06 0.33 3.83
CA ALA A 103 3.82 -0.13 4.45
C ALA A 103 2.61 0.68 3.98
N ILE A 104 2.72 2.02 3.97
CA ILE A 104 1.57 2.86 3.62
C ILE A 104 1.17 2.72 2.15
N HIS A 105 2.09 2.28 1.29
CA HIS A 105 1.80 1.99 -0.12
C HIS A 105 1.12 0.64 -0.34
N VAL A 106 1.18 -0.28 0.63
CA VAL A 106 0.69 -1.66 0.46
C VAL A 106 -0.50 -1.98 1.37
N ILE A 107 -0.46 -1.55 2.64
CA ILE A 107 -1.42 -1.96 3.66
C ILE A 107 -2.84 -1.43 3.42
N PRO A 108 -3.06 -0.16 3.02
CA PRO A 108 -4.41 0.31 2.75
C PRO A 108 -5.11 -0.48 1.64
N ALA A 109 -4.37 -0.82 0.58
CA ALA A 109 -4.87 -1.65 -0.52
C ALA A 109 -5.07 -3.10 -0.09
N ALA A 110 -4.12 -3.69 0.62
CA ALA A 110 -4.22 -5.05 1.13
C ALA A 110 -5.43 -5.22 2.06
N LEU A 111 -5.66 -4.25 2.96
CA LEU A 111 -6.76 -4.28 3.91
C LEU A 111 -8.10 -4.21 3.17
N ALA A 112 -8.26 -3.24 2.28
CA ALA A 112 -9.50 -3.04 1.54
C ALA A 112 -9.85 -4.23 0.62
N VAL A 113 -8.85 -4.78 -0.09
CA VAL A 113 -9.03 -5.95 -0.96
C VAL A 113 -9.27 -7.22 -0.14
N ALA A 114 -8.61 -7.38 1.01
CA ALA A 114 -8.85 -8.53 1.89
C ALA A 114 -10.29 -8.53 2.43
N GLU A 115 -10.81 -7.37 2.85
CA GLU A 115 -12.21 -7.23 3.28
C GLU A 115 -13.17 -7.54 2.12
N GLU A 116 -12.90 -7.03 0.92
CA GLU A 116 -13.73 -7.28 -0.27
C GLU A 116 -13.79 -8.75 -0.67
N ARG A 117 -12.70 -9.49 -0.44
CA ARG A 117 -12.60 -10.91 -0.79
C ARG A 117 -12.95 -11.85 0.36
N GLY A 118 -13.17 -11.33 1.57
CA GLY A 118 -13.33 -12.15 2.76
C GLY A 118 -12.08 -12.97 3.10
N SER A 119 -10.89 -12.42 2.82
CA SER A 119 -9.60 -13.09 3.05
C SER A 119 -9.32 -13.28 4.54
N SER A 120 -8.61 -14.36 4.86
CA SER A 120 -8.11 -14.63 6.20
C SER A 120 -6.99 -13.69 6.60
N GLY A 121 -6.76 -13.53 7.91
CA GLY A 121 -5.61 -12.79 8.43
C GLY A 121 -4.26 -13.36 7.98
N LYS A 122 -4.19 -14.67 7.69
CA LYS A 122 -3.01 -15.31 7.09
C LYS A 122 -2.75 -14.78 5.69
N GLU A 123 -3.75 -14.85 4.80
CA GLU A 123 -3.64 -14.38 3.41
C GLU A 123 -3.32 -12.87 3.35
N PHE A 124 -3.99 -12.08 4.20
CA PHE A 124 -3.68 -10.66 4.36
C PHE A 124 -2.21 -10.45 4.72
N LEU A 125 -1.71 -11.10 5.77
CA LEU A 125 -0.33 -10.89 6.22
C LEU A 125 0.70 -11.37 5.20
N GLU A 126 0.46 -12.48 4.49
CA GLU A 126 1.31 -12.92 3.38
C GLU A 126 1.33 -11.91 2.23
N SER A 127 0.18 -11.30 1.91
CA SER A 127 0.09 -10.23 0.92
C SER A 127 0.92 -9.02 1.32
N VAL A 128 0.80 -8.56 2.57
CA VAL A 128 1.54 -7.41 3.10
C VAL A 128 3.04 -7.67 3.07
N ILE A 129 3.50 -8.85 3.51
CA ILE A 129 4.93 -9.19 3.50
C ILE A 129 5.48 -9.19 2.07
N ALA A 130 4.79 -9.84 1.14
CA ALA A 130 5.21 -9.87 -0.26
C ALA A 130 5.24 -8.46 -0.87
N GLY A 131 4.20 -7.67 -0.64
CA GLY A 131 4.09 -6.29 -1.10
C GLY A 131 5.19 -5.41 -0.53
N TYR A 132 5.43 -5.48 0.78
CA TYR A 132 6.44 -4.67 1.47
C TYR A 132 7.84 -4.97 0.92
N GLU A 133 8.20 -6.24 0.75
CA GLU A 133 9.49 -6.65 0.23
C GLU A 133 9.71 -6.20 -1.22
N VAL A 134 8.72 -6.42 -2.11
CA VAL A 134 8.81 -6.00 -3.51
C VAL A 134 8.92 -4.48 -3.61
N THR A 135 8.06 -3.75 -2.88
CA THR A 135 8.04 -2.29 -2.86
C THR A 135 9.37 -1.73 -2.35
N SER A 136 9.91 -2.31 -1.28
CA SER A 136 11.20 -1.92 -0.72
C SER A 136 12.34 -2.13 -1.72
N ARG A 137 12.39 -3.28 -2.42
CA ARG A 137 13.42 -3.56 -3.43
C ARG A 137 13.36 -2.62 -4.61
N ILE A 138 12.16 -2.27 -5.07
CA ILE A 138 11.99 -1.30 -6.16
C ILE A 138 12.44 0.08 -5.69
N GLY A 139 12.05 0.51 -4.49
CA GLY A 139 12.54 1.76 -3.90
C GLY A 139 14.07 1.79 -3.83
N SER A 140 14.72 0.75 -3.29
CA SER A 140 16.20 0.66 -3.25
C SER A 140 16.85 0.66 -4.63
N GLY A 141 16.18 0.07 -5.63
CA GLY A 141 16.70 -0.08 -6.99
C GLY A 141 16.41 1.11 -7.91
N THR A 142 15.67 2.12 -7.43
CA THR A 142 15.27 3.28 -8.23
C THR A 142 15.91 4.56 -7.69
N GLN A 143 16.18 5.49 -8.60
CA GLN A 143 16.67 6.81 -8.26
C GLN A 143 15.74 7.86 -8.87
N VAL A 144 14.98 8.53 -8.00
CA VAL A 144 14.10 9.63 -8.42
C VAL A 144 14.93 10.88 -8.77
N ARG A 145 14.40 11.70 -9.69
CA ARG A 145 14.97 13.02 -9.97
C ARG A 145 14.85 13.90 -8.72
N LYS A 146 15.82 14.78 -8.47
CA LYS A 146 15.82 15.67 -7.28
C LYS A 146 14.57 16.53 -7.14
N SER A 147 13.90 16.86 -8.24
CA SER A 147 12.67 17.67 -8.23
C SER A 147 11.39 16.87 -7.94
N VAL A 148 11.49 15.54 -7.89
CA VAL A 148 10.38 14.62 -7.66
C VAL A 148 10.41 14.15 -6.20
N HIS A 149 9.26 14.22 -5.56
CA HIS A 149 9.06 13.75 -4.20
C HIS A 149 9.26 12.24 -4.14
N SER A 150 10.09 11.80 -3.20
CA SER A 150 10.51 10.39 -3.12
C SER A 150 9.33 9.47 -2.82
N HIS A 151 8.40 9.89 -1.96
CA HIS A 151 7.21 9.09 -1.65
C HIS A 151 6.21 9.20 -2.79
N GLY A 152 5.68 8.05 -3.25
CA GLY A 152 4.61 7.99 -4.25
C GLY A 152 5.03 7.50 -5.64
N THR A 153 6.32 7.49 -5.98
CA THR A 153 6.76 7.13 -7.34
C THR A 153 6.72 5.62 -7.64
N TRP A 154 6.74 4.75 -6.63
CA TRP A 154 6.66 3.29 -6.81
C TRP A 154 5.50 2.63 -6.02
N GLY A 155 4.67 3.42 -5.34
CA GLY A 155 3.62 2.89 -4.48
C GLY A 155 2.51 2.12 -5.22
N THR A 156 2.23 2.48 -6.47
CA THR A 156 1.25 1.77 -7.33
C THR A 156 1.62 0.31 -7.53
N ILE A 157 2.92 0.00 -7.63
CA ILE A 157 3.42 -1.36 -7.79
C ILE A 157 3.15 -2.17 -6.53
N GLY A 158 3.37 -1.59 -5.35
CA GLY A 158 3.08 -2.24 -4.07
C GLY A 158 1.60 -2.62 -3.94
N SER A 159 0.70 -1.69 -4.24
CA SER A 159 -0.75 -1.93 -4.26
C SER A 159 -1.15 -3.05 -5.25
N ALA A 160 -0.54 -3.09 -6.43
CA ALA A 160 -0.78 -4.15 -7.40
C ALA A 160 -0.28 -5.53 -6.92
N VAL A 161 0.88 -5.58 -6.25
CA VAL A 161 1.44 -6.82 -5.71
C VAL A 161 0.54 -7.43 -4.64
N VAL A 162 0.09 -6.64 -3.66
CA VAL A 162 -0.79 -7.16 -2.61
C VAL A 162 -2.13 -7.62 -3.18
N THR A 163 -2.67 -6.88 -4.14
CA THR A 163 -3.90 -7.21 -4.83
C THR A 163 -3.76 -8.52 -5.62
N ALA A 164 -2.69 -8.67 -6.40
CA ALA A 164 -2.41 -9.88 -7.17
C ALA A 164 -2.30 -11.12 -6.25
N LYS A 165 -1.63 -10.97 -5.09
CA LYS A 165 -1.49 -12.05 -4.12
C LYS A 165 -2.82 -12.43 -3.46
N LEU A 166 -3.63 -11.46 -3.05
CA LEU A 166 -4.95 -11.71 -2.48
C LEU A 166 -5.95 -12.30 -3.48
N ILE A 167 -5.82 -11.93 -4.76
CA ILE A 167 -6.63 -12.51 -5.84
C ILE A 167 -6.19 -13.94 -6.19
N GLY A 168 -4.95 -14.30 -5.89
CA GLY A 168 -4.39 -15.61 -6.21
C GLY A 168 -3.87 -15.70 -7.65
N PHE A 169 -3.32 -14.61 -8.18
CA PHE A 169 -2.69 -14.60 -9.50
C PHE A 169 -1.48 -15.54 -9.56
N ASP A 170 -1.29 -16.17 -10.72
CA ASP A 170 -0.08 -16.92 -11.05
C ASP A 170 1.09 -15.97 -11.39
N GLU A 171 2.28 -16.53 -11.66
CA GLU A 171 3.48 -15.75 -11.98
C GLU A 171 3.28 -14.83 -13.20
N ALA A 172 2.54 -15.29 -14.22
CA ALA A 172 2.32 -14.54 -15.46
C ALA A 172 1.38 -13.35 -15.24
N HIS A 173 0.26 -13.56 -14.54
CA HIS A 173 -0.68 -12.50 -14.19
C HIS A 173 -0.09 -11.50 -13.19
N THR A 174 0.73 -11.98 -12.24
CA THR A 174 1.46 -11.11 -11.31
C THR A 174 2.48 -10.22 -12.03
N THR A 175 3.22 -10.79 -12.99
CA THR A 175 4.15 -10.04 -13.85
C THR A 175 3.42 -8.94 -14.62
N ASN A 176 2.27 -9.26 -15.22
CA ASN A 176 1.45 -8.28 -15.95
C ASN A 176 0.91 -7.18 -15.02
N ALA A 177 0.45 -7.53 -13.83
CA ALA A 177 -0.03 -6.57 -12.84
C ALA A 177 1.06 -5.57 -12.44
N ILE A 178 2.28 -6.05 -12.17
CA ILE A 178 3.44 -5.20 -11.85
C ILE A 178 3.77 -4.27 -13.02
N ASN A 179 3.83 -4.78 -14.25
CA ASN A 179 4.13 -3.98 -15.44
C ASN A 179 3.09 -2.87 -15.68
N MET A 180 1.80 -3.19 -15.55
CA MET A 180 0.73 -2.20 -15.69
C MET A 180 0.83 -1.14 -14.60
N ALA A 181 1.04 -1.55 -13.35
CA ALA A 181 1.14 -0.63 -12.22
C ALA A 181 2.36 0.30 -12.30
N ALA A 182 3.49 -0.18 -12.82
CA ALA A 182 4.67 0.63 -13.06
C ALA A 182 4.44 1.75 -14.10
N SER A 183 3.43 1.59 -14.97
CA SER A 183 3.04 2.61 -15.95
C SER A 183 2.11 3.68 -15.37
N MET A 184 1.68 3.52 -14.11
CA MET A 184 0.76 4.43 -13.41
C MET A 184 1.45 5.26 -12.31
N SER A 185 2.77 5.15 -12.19
CA SER A 185 3.56 5.85 -11.18
C SER A 185 3.50 7.38 -11.35
N PRO A 186 2.98 8.14 -10.36
CA PRO A 186 2.97 9.60 -10.42
C PRO A 186 4.39 10.16 -10.21
N ALA A 187 4.66 11.31 -10.83
CA ALA A 187 5.84 12.14 -10.55
C ALA A 187 5.42 13.40 -9.80
N ASN A 188 5.22 13.27 -8.49
CA ASN A 188 4.86 14.38 -7.60
C ASN A 188 6.05 15.31 -7.38
N THR A 189 5.83 16.62 -7.33
CA THR A 189 6.90 17.62 -7.16
C THR A 189 7.13 17.94 -5.68
N TRP A 190 8.38 18.21 -5.30
CA TRP A 190 8.72 18.78 -3.98
C TRP A 190 8.22 20.22 -3.78
N LYS A 191 7.82 20.91 -4.84
CA LYS A 191 7.50 22.34 -4.80
C LYS A 191 6.50 22.72 -3.68
N PRO A 192 5.37 22.01 -3.49
CA PRO A 192 4.44 22.38 -2.42
C PRO A 192 5.05 22.22 -1.01
N CYS A 193 5.96 21.25 -0.77
CA CYS A 193 6.66 21.11 0.52
C CYS A 193 7.50 22.36 0.77
N LEU A 194 8.24 22.76 -0.26
CA LEU A 194 9.20 23.87 -0.19
C LEU A 194 8.50 25.23 -0.06
N GLU A 195 7.26 25.33 -0.54
CA GLU A 195 6.42 26.53 -0.43
C GLU A 195 5.56 26.54 0.83
N GLY A 196 5.73 25.57 1.73
CA GLY A 196 5.00 25.49 2.99
C GLY A 196 3.54 25.10 2.84
N ALA A 197 3.15 24.53 1.69
CA ALA A 197 1.86 23.88 1.59
C ALA A 197 1.86 22.70 2.57
N THR A 198 0.78 22.56 3.31
CA THR A 198 0.44 21.29 3.95
C THR A 198 0.19 20.30 2.82
N ILE A 199 1.23 19.57 2.42
CA ILE A 199 1.06 18.36 1.63
C ILE A 199 0.43 17.35 2.56
N ARG A 200 -0.90 17.43 2.62
CA ARG A 200 -1.81 16.52 3.27
C ARG A 200 -2.61 15.86 2.16
#